data_AF-A0AA43AN18-F1
#
_entry.id   AF-A0AA43AN18-F1
#
_cell.length_a   1.000
_cell.length_b   1.000
_cell.length_c   1.000
_cell.angle_alpha   90.00
_cell.angle_beta   90.00
_cell.angle_gamma   90.00
#
_symmetry.space_group_name_H-M   'P 1'
#
loop_
_entity.id
_entity.type
_entity.pdbx_description
1 polymer ?
#
loop_
_entity_poly.entity_id
_entity_poly.type
_entity_poly.pdbx_seq_one_letter_code
_entity_poly.pdbx_strand_id
1 'polypeptide(L)'
;MPKLQRLRTEAFLAQKGRCCYCSVPMWNASPDELKPFGLRAKTATPLRCTAEHLVAQQEGGKDVVGNIAAACWLCNTRRHKRKSPPSPEAYRAFVQKRLAKGKWHPPSVAKLRLRTRGTQPPDG
;
A
#
# COMPACT_ATOMS: atom_id res chain seq x y z
N MET A 1 -13.31 11.69 13.97
CA MET A 1 -12.00 12.02 13.36
C MET A 1 -12.07 11.94 11.83
N PRO A 2 -12.40 13.04 11.12
CA PRO A 2 -12.60 13.01 9.66
C PRO A 2 -11.31 13.22 8.84
N LYS A 3 -10.29 13.89 9.42
CA LYS A 3 -9.11 14.35 8.68
C LYS A 3 -8.24 13.22 8.17
N LEU A 4 -7.89 12.25 9.02
CA LEU A 4 -7.00 11.14 8.62
C LEU A 4 -7.66 10.21 7.59
N GLN A 5 -8.97 9.99 7.69
CA GLN A 5 -9.71 9.20 6.69
C GLN A 5 -9.71 9.89 5.33
N ARG A 6 -9.94 11.21 5.29
CA ARG A 6 -9.85 12.02 4.06
C ARG A 6 -8.44 11.94 3.45
N LEU A 7 -7.40 12.20 4.24
CA LEU A 7 -6.00 12.15 3.79
C LEU A 7 -5.62 10.76 3.26
N ARG A 8 -6.08 9.69 3.92
CA ARG A 8 -5.89 8.32 3.44
C ARG A 8 -6.54 8.11 2.08
N THR A 9 -7.77 8.56 1.89
CA THR A 9 -8.50 8.42 0.62
C THR A 9 -7.84 9.25 -0.49
N GLU A 10 -7.41 10.47 -0.20
CA GLU A 10 -6.67 11.31 -1.14
C GLU A 10 -5.34 10.65 -1.56
N ALA A 11 -4.56 10.16 -0.60
CA ALA A 11 -3.32 9.43 -0.87
C ALA A 11 -3.57 8.14 -1.65
N PHE A 12 -4.65 7.41 -1.35
CA PHE A 12 -5.05 6.22 -2.09
C PHE A 12 -5.32 6.55 -3.56
N LEU A 13 -6.09 7.60 -3.83
CA LEU A 13 -6.40 8.05 -5.19
C LEU A 13 -5.14 8.54 -5.93
N ALA A 14 -4.33 9.39 -5.29
CA ALA A 14 -3.07 9.89 -5.85
C ALA A 14 -2.10 8.75 -6.19
N GLN A 15 -2.10 7.67 -5.41
CA GLN A 15 -1.28 6.48 -5.64
C GLN A 15 -1.95 5.44 -6.56
N LYS A 16 -3.05 5.79 -7.22
CA LYS A 16 -3.83 4.89 -8.11
C LYS A 16 -4.22 3.57 -7.42
N GLY A 17 -4.57 3.67 -6.13
CA GLY A 17 -4.94 2.55 -5.28
C GLY A 17 -3.79 1.59 -4.93
N ARG A 18 -2.53 1.98 -5.11
CA ARG A 18 -1.37 1.08 -4.88
C ARG A 18 -0.62 1.44 -3.61
N CYS A 19 -0.10 0.41 -2.93
CA CYS A 19 0.71 0.60 -1.73
C CYS A 19 2.03 1.34 -2.06
N CYS A 20 2.38 2.36 -1.28
CA CYS A 20 3.63 3.12 -1.44
C CYS A 20 4.91 2.26 -1.31
N TYR A 21 4.83 1.14 -0.57
CA TYR A 21 5.96 0.25 -0.34
C TYR A 21 6.06 -0.90 -1.35
N CYS A 22 5.01 -1.73 -1.48
CA CYS A 22 5.04 -2.93 -2.34
C CYS A 22 4.49 -2.71 -3.75
N SER A 23 3.80 -1.59 -4.00
CA SER A 23 3.18 -1.23 -5.29
C SER A 23 2.08 -2.17 -5.79
N VAL A 24 1.59 -3.08 -4.95
CA VAL A 24 0.41 -3.92 -5.28
C VAL A 24 -0.88 -3.13 -5.05
N PRO A 25 -1.98 -3.46 -5.77
CA PRO A 25 -3.30 -2.90 -5.51
C PRO A 25 -3.76 -3.12 -4.07
N MET A 26 -4.50 -2.15 -3.55
CA MET A 26 -5.13 -2.16 -2.23
C MET A 26 -6.63 -1.97 -2.38
N TRP A 27 -7.38 -2.28 -1.33
CA TRP A 27 -8.80 -1.97 -1.24
C TRP A 27 -9.08 -0.94 -0.15
N ASN A 28 -10.08 -0.09 -0.35
CA ASN A 28 -10.38 1.01 0.55
C ASN A 28 -11.59 0.77 1.46
N ALA A 29 -12.65 0.14 0.93
CA ALA A 29 -13.90 -0.16 1.62
C ALA A 29 -14.10 -1.67 1.82
N SER A 30 -13.84 -2.50 0.79
CA SER A 30 -14.05 -3.94 0.87
C SER A 30 -12.99 -4.76 0.10
N PRO A 31 -12.57 -5.94 0.61
CA PRO A 31 -11.69 -6.86 -0.11
C PRO A 31 -12.18 -7.23 -1.53
N ASP A 32 -13.48 -7.10 -1.77
CA ASP A 32 -14.12 -7.39 -3.05
C ASP A 32 -13.67 -6.48 -4.20
N GLU A 33 -13.17 -5.28 -3.88
CA GLU A 33 -12.53 -4.38 -4.85
C GLU A 33 -11.33 -5.05 -5.55
N LEU A 34 -10.74 -6.10 -4.95
CA LEU A 34 -9.62 -6.83 -5.52
C LEU A 34 -10.03 -8.12 -6.28
N LYS A 35 -11.32 -8.45 -6.36
CA LYS A 35 -11.81 -9.58 -7.17
C LYS A 35 -11.44 -9.48 -8.65
N PRO A 36 -11.51 -8.30 -9.32
CA PRO A 36 -11.06 -8.15 -10.72
C PRO A 36 -9.58 -8.49 -10.93
N PHE A 37 -8.77 -8.43 -9.87
CA PHE A 37 -7.36 -8.84 -9.91
C PHE A 37 -7.18 -10.35 -9.65
N GLY A 38 -8.26 -11.12 -9.49
CA GLY A 38 -8.23 -12.55 -9.21
C GLY A 38 -7.92 -12.91 -7.76
N LEU A 39 -8.05 -11.96 -6.82
CA LEU A 39 -7.85 -12.22 -5.40
C LEU A 39 -9.14 -12.63 -4.70
N ARG A 40 -9.04 -13.67 -3.88
CA ARG A 40 -10.10 -14.05 -2.93
C ARG A 40 -10.03 -13.13 -1.71
N ALA A 41 -11.17 -12.88 -1.06
CA ALA A 41 -11.26 -12.00 0.12
C ALA A 41 -10.20 -12.30 1.18
N LYS A 42 -10.01 -13.58 1.56
CA LYS A 42 -8.99 -14.01 2.55
C LYS A 42 -7.56 -13.59 2.16
N THR A 43 -7.22 -13.65 0.88
CA THR A 43 -5.90 -13.26 0.35
C THR A 43 -5.78 -11.74 0.21
N ALA A 44 -6.90 -11.06 -0.03
CA ALA A 44 -6.97 -9.61 -0.13
C ALA A 44 -6.94 -8.93 1.25
N THR A 45 -7.36 -9.57 2.34
CA THR A 45 -7.41 -8.96 3.70
C THR A 45 -6.15 -8.16 4.08
N PRO A 46 -4.91 -8.65 3.88
CA PRO A 46 -3.70 -7.90 4.25
C PRO A 46 -3.41 -6.68 3.35
N LEU A 47 -4.18 -6.53 2.26
CA LEU A 47 -4.08 -5.45 1.27
C LEU A 47 -5.01 -4.27 1.57
N ARG A 48 -5.64 -4.22 2.75
CA ARG A 48 -6.41 -3.05 3.19
C ARG A 48 -5.58 -1.79 3.13
N CYS A 49 -6.12 -0.73 2.54
CA CYS A 49 -5.55 0.60 2.55
C CYS A 49 -5.57 1.18 3.97
N THR A 50 -4.38 1.55 4.47
CA THR A 50 -4.19 2.29 5.72
C THR A 50 -3.38 3.57 5.47
N ALA A 51 -3.54 4.55 6.37
CA ALA A 51 -2.71 5.75 6.36
C ALA A 51 -1.31 5.42 6.91
N GLU A 52 -0.28 5.79 6.17
CA GLU A 52 1.12 5.67 6.55
C GLU A 52 1.70 7.07 6.75
N HIS A 53 2.26 7.32 7.93
CA HIS A 53 3.01 8.54 8.21
C HIS A 53 4.45 8.39 7.67
N LEU A 54 4.82 9.27 6.74
CA LEU A 54 6.17 9.28 6.14
C LEU A 54 7.20 9.81 7.14
N VAL A 55 6.87 10.88 7.85
CA VAL A 55 7.54 11.37 9.06
C VAL A 55 6.73 10.90 10.26
N ALA A 56 7.38 10.20 11.19
CA ALA A 56 6.69 9.67 12.37
C ALA A 56 6.10 10.81 13.21
N GLN A 57 4.92 10.61 13.80
CA GLN A 57 4.31 11.64 14.66
C GLN A 57 5.23 12.04 15.82
N GLN A 58 5.97 11.07 16.38
CA GLN A 58 6.96 11.31 17.44
C GLN A 58 8.13 12.20 17.01
N GLU A 59 8.40 12.30 15.70
CA GLU A 59 9.43 13.18 15.12
C GLU A 59 8.82 14.52 14.62
N GLY A 60 7.58 14.83 15.04
CA GLY A 60 6.87 16.05 14.66
C GLY A 60 6.00 15.92 13.40
N GLY A 61 5.79 14.70 12.90
CA GLY A 61 4.96 14.44 11.71
C GLY A 61 3.51 14.84 11.90
N LYS A 62 3.07 15.92 11.23
CA LYS A 62 1.67 16.36 11.22
C LYS A 62 0.82 15.53 10.26
N ASP A 63 -0.48 15.41 10.53
CA ASP A 63 -1.47 14.91 9.58
C ASP A 63 -1.71 15.93 8.46
N VAL A 64 -0.78 16.02 7.52
CA VAL A 64 -0.84 16.87 6.32
C VAL A 64 -0.71 16.02 5.06
N VAL A 65 -1.28 16.50 3.95
CA VAL A 65 -1.32 15.78 2.66
C VAL A 65 0.07 15.29 2.23
N GLY A 66 1.12 16.07 2.46
CA GLY A 66 2.49 15.70 2.12
C GLY A 66 3.15 14.67 3.05
N ASN A 67 2.55 14.35 4.19
CA ASN A 67 3.10 13.43 5.19
C ASN A 67 2.32 12.12 5.33
N ILE A 68 1.17 12.00 4.66
CA ILE A 68 0.35 10.78 4.65
C ILE A 68 0.45 10.11 3.28
N ALA A 69 0.90 8.86 3.28
CA ALA A 69 0.84 7.96 2.13
C ALA A 69 -0.20 6.87 2.38
N ALA A 70 -0.68 6.23 1.31
CA ALA A 70 -1.48 5.01 1.43
C ALA A 70 -0.57 3.78 1.41
N ALA A 71 -0.64 2.96 2.45
CA ALA A 71 0.11 1.70 2.52
C ALA A 71 -0.85 0.55 2.77
N CYS A 72 -0.48 -0.65 2.30
CA CYS A 72 -1.28 -1.82 2.65
C CYS A 72 -1.01 -2.18 4.12
N TRP A 73 -2.05 -2.68 4.80
CA TRP A 73 -1.97 -3.06 6.20
C TRP A 73 -0.76 -3.94 6.50
N LEU A 74 -0.45 -4.93 5.64
CA LEU A 74 0.72 -5.79 5.84
C LEU A 74 2.04 -5.00 5.88
N CYS A 75 2.27 -4.08 4.95
CA CYS A 75 3.51 -3.31 4.89
C CYS A 75 3.60 -2.32 6.05
N ASN A 76 2.52 -1.57 6.26
CA ASN A 76 2.43 -0.58 7.34
C ASN A 76 2.67 -1.26 8.70
N THR A 77 1.91 -2.31 9.03
CA THR A 77 2.09 -3.06 10.28
C THR A 77 3.49 -3.67 10.42
N ARG A 78 4.08 -4.23 9.36
CA ARG A 78 5.44 -4.79 9.43
C ARG A 78 6.52 -3.73 9.61
N ARG A 79 6.30 -2.48 9.19
CA ARG A 79 7.24 -1.37 9.41
C ARG A 79 7.23 -0.98 10.88
N HIS A 80 6.04 -0.72 11.44
CA HIS A 80 5.87 -0.22 12.81
C HIS A 80 5.96 -1.28 13.90
N LYS A 81 5.91 -2.57 13.55
CA LYS A 81 6.26 -3.66 14.49
C LYS A 81 7.77 -3.71 14.83
N ARG A 82 8.61 -2.96 14.12
CA ARG A 82 10.05 -2.89 14.41
C ARG A 82 10.28 -1.91 15.55
N LYS A 83 11.21 -2.24 16.46
CA LYS A 83 11.60 -1.36 17.59
C LYS A 83 12.00 0.04 17.12
N SER A 84 12.75 0.11 16.01
CA SER A 84 13.05 1.35 15.30
C SER A 84 12.58 1.17 13.86
N PRO A 85 11.43 1.75 13.48
CA PRO A 85 10.96 1.73 12.11
C PRO A 85 11.96 2.43 11.19
N PRO A 86 12.47 1.78 10.12
CA PRO A 86 13.37 2.44 9.17
C PRO A 86 12.63 3.58 8.45
N SER A 87 13.38 4.51 7.83
CA SER A 87 12.78 5.53 6.97
C SER A 87 11.89 4.91 5.88
N PRO A 88 10.85 5.62 5.39
CA PRO A 88 9.99 5.11 4.32
C PRO A 88 10.78 4.63 3.09
N GLU A 89 11.83 5.35 2.70
CA GLU A 89 12.66 5.02 1.54
C GLU A 89 13.44 3.73 1.76
N ALA A 90 14.10 3.60 2.93
CA ALA A 90 14.85 2.40 3.29
C ALA A 90 13.90 1.19 3.42
N TYR A 91 12.71 1.39 4.00
CA TYR A 91 11.69 0.36 4.08
C TYR A 91 11.20 -0.07 2.71
N ARG A 92 10.92 0.89 1.82
CA ARG A 92 10.53 0.63 0.43
C ARG A 92 11.60 -0.21 -0.27
N ALA A 93 12.87 0.19 -0.21
CA ALA A 93 13.97 -0.56 -0.82
C ALA A 93 14.05 -2.01 -0.29
N PHE A 94 13.90 -2.18 1.02
CA PHE A 94 13.84 -3.50 1.65
C PHE A 94 12.67 -4.35 1.15
N VAL A 95 11.45 -3.79 1.12
CA VAL A 95 10.24 -4.47 0.62
C VAL A 95 10.40 -4.86 -0.84
N GLN A 96 10.95 -3.98 -1.67
CA GLN A 96 11.23 -4.23 -3.08
C GLN A 96 12.21 -5.40 -3.27
N LYS A 97 13.31 -5.42 -2.51
CA LYS A 97 14.29 -6.53 -2.53
C LYS A 97 13.65 -7.86 -2.11
N ARG A 98 12.74 -7.85 -1.13
CA ARG A 98 12.00 -9.06 -0.70
C ARG A 98 11.00 -9.53 -1.73
N LEU A 99 10.31 -8.60 -2.41
CA LEU A 99 9.37 -8.89 -3.48
C LEU A 99 10.05 -9.53 -4.69
N ALA A 100 11.20 -9.00 -5.12
CA ALA A 100 11.99 -9.56 -6.22
C ALA A 100 12.39 -11.03 -5.97
N LYS A 101 12.53 -11.42 -4.71
CA LYS A 101 12.83 -12.80 -4.29
C LYS A 101 11.58 -13.65 -4.06
N GLY A 102 10.38 -13.11 -4.24
CA GLY A 102 9.11 -13.80 -3.92
C GLY A 102 8.85 -13.99 -2.42
N LYS A 103 9.57 -13.28 -1.53
CA LYS A 103 9.59 -13.51 -0.07
C LYS A 103 8.84 -12.45 0.74
N TRP A 104 7.88 -11.74 0.14
CA TRP A 104 7.11 -10.68 0.81
C TRP A 104 5.62 -10.96 0.91
N HIS A 105 5.02 -11.36 -0.21
CA HIS A 105 3.61 -11.69 -0.37
C HIS A 105 3.47 -13.13 -0.88
N PRO A 106 2.30 -13.79 -0.68
CA PRO A 106 2.03 -15.06 -1.32
C PRO A 106 2.06 -14.94 -2.85
N PRO A 107 2.29 -16.04 -3.59
CA PRO A 107 2.46 -16.00 -5.04
C PRO A 107 1.30 -15.32 -5.80
N SER A 108 0.06 -15.50 -5.36
CA SER A 108 -1.13 -14.89 -5.95
C SER A 108 -1.09 -13.35 -5.94
N VAL A 109 -0.57 -12.76 -4.85
CA VAL A 109 -0.46 -11.30 -4.70
C VAL A 109 0.81 -10.77 -5.38
N ALA A 110 1.92 -11.52 -5.31
CA ALA A 110 3.18 -11.11 -5.92
C ALA A 110 3.05 -10.87 -7.44
N LYS A 111 2.21 -11.67 -8.13
CA LYS A 111 1.92 -11.55 -9.57
C LYS A 111 1.25 -10.22 -9.95
N LEU A 112 0.53 -9.57 -9.03
CA LEU A 112 -0.19 -8.32 -9.31
C LEU A 112 0.73 -7.11 -9.50
N ARG A 113 1.99 -7.25 -9.14
CA ARG A 113 2.99 -6.20 -9.32
C ARG A 113 3.26 -5.89 -10.80
N LEU A 114 3.11 -6.90 -11.67
CA LEU A 114 3.50 -6.87 -13.08
C LEU A 114 2.37 -6.42 -14.02
N ARG A 115 1.10 -6.56 -13.60
CA ARG A 115 -0.09 -6.33 -14.45
C ARG A 115 -0.41 -4.86 -14.73
N THR A 116 0.46 -3.93 -14.35
CA THR A 116 0.23 -2.47 -14.46
C THR A 116 0.69 -1.86 -15.78
N ARG A 117 1.05 -2.66 -16.79
CA ARG A 117 1.59 -2.14 -18.05
C ARG A 117 0.81 -2.51 -19.31
N GLY A 118 -0.45 -2.91 -19.20
CA GLY A 118 -1.30 -3.10 -20.37
C GLY A 118 -2.74 -3.33 -19.99
N THR A 119 -3.57 -2.31 -20.18
CA THR A 119 -4.86 -2.32 -20.91
C THR A 119 -5.43 -0.91 -20.73
N GLN A 120 -4.90 0.05 -21.49
CA GLN A 120 -5.67 1.24 -21.82
C GLN A 120 -6.57 0.78 -22.99
N PRO A 121 -7.90 0.77 -22.86
CA PRO A 121 -8.74 0.57 -24.04
C PRO A 121 -8.44 1.70 -25.03
N PRO A 122 -8.41 1.44 -26.36
CA PRO A 122 -8.38 2.52 -27.32
C PRO A 122 -9.66 3.34 -27.12
N ASP A 123 -9.51 4.65 -26.93
CA ASP A 123 -10.61 5.59 -27.08
C ASP A 123 -11.22 5.36 -28.48
N GLY A 124 -12.49 4.95 -28.50
CA GLY A 124 -13.31 4.85 -29.70
C GLY A 124 -14.21 6.06 -29.81
#